data_AF-A0A8H8QW25-F1
#
_entry.id   AF-A0A8H8QW25-F1
#
_cell.length_a   1.000
_cell.length_b   1.000
_cell.length_c   1.000
_cell.angle_alpha   90.00
_cell.angle_beta   90.00
_cell.angle_gamma   90.00
#
_symmetry.space_group_name_H-M   'P 1'
#
loop_
_entity.id
_entity.type
_entity.pdbx_description
1 polymer ?
#
loop_
_entity_poly.entity_id
_entity_poly.type
_entity_poly.pdbx_seq_one_letter_code
_entity_poly.pdbx_strand_id
1 'polypeptide(L)'
;MVEGEPNSPTWKFTQCFGDKGDVEDITEVLLRMWGTKLTREITADIISTVEFDHTGNYLATGDKGGRVVLFERNETFHTEFQSHEPEFDYLKSLEIEEKINKIKWCKRQNASHYLLSTNDKTIKLWKVFEKSLKVVAENNLSHDLTPGNSAGGGGGVRPISNVHFGSSHDLKLPRLTHHDTVVAAVPRRTYANAHAYHINSISVNSDGETFISSDDLRINLWNLNIQDQSFNIVDIKPANMEELTEVITAAEFHPQSCNWFMYASSKGTIKLADMRESALCDQHAKQFEQEEDPSARSFFSEIISSISDVRFSHDGRYILSRDYLTVKIWDVNMERQPVKTIPIHEHLRPRLCDTYENDSIFDKFEVVFSGDAKNVMTGSYNNNFMIYPSDPDKEVEVVLQADKSAFKAKKVGVPTPINSSTSPTATNGGKKGNSRAGSPAAGATGQGGRMRKETDADQIDFNKKILHMSWHPFEDSIAIAATNNHSSIPHPWVLICVHDQALLVIRNEPSIIGVKGTIPYKYEGVVYGNLGNSSHYGAMVLSFSIAGDCELI
;
A
#
# COMPACT_ATOMS: atom_id res chain seq x y z
N MET A 1 16.80 -5.32 39.01
CA MET A 1 17.06 -4.71 37.68
C MET A 1 17.22 -5.87 36.74
N VAL A 2 16.17 -6.16 35.95
CA VAL A 2 16.26 -7.16 34.88
C VAL A 2 16.78 -6.37 33.68
N GLU A 3 17.99 -6.71 33.24
CA GLU A 3 18.57 -6.16 32.02
C GLU A 3 17.65 -6.53 30.84
N GLY A 4 17.06 -5.52 30.20
CA GLY A 4 16.31 -5.74 28.96
C GLY A 4 17.29 -5.99 27.82
N GLU A 5 17.00 -6.99 26.99
CA GLU A 5 17.85 -7.32 25.84
C GLU A 5 18.03 -6.11 24.91
N PRO A 6 19.24 -5.85 24.37
CA PRO A 6 19.55 -4.59 23.68
C PRO A 6 19.00 -4.46 22.25
N ASN A 7 18.21 -5.41 21.75
CA ASN A 7 17.88 -5.54 20.32
C ASN A 7 16.38 -5.69 20.02
N SER A 8 15.48 -5.31 20.92
CA SER A 8 14.05 -5.32 20.57
C SER A 8 13.77 -4.30 19.47
N PRO A 9 13.27 -4.69 18.28
CA PRO A 9 12.91 -3.75 17.22
C PRO A 9 11.84 -2.80 17.78
N THR A 10 12.04 -1.49 17.61
CA THR A 10 11.08 -0.48 18.02
C THR A 10 10.55 0.22 16.79
N TRP A 11 9.30 -0.08 16.45
CA TRP A 11 8.61 0.58 15.36
C TRP A 11 8.22 1.99 15.76
N LYS A 12 8.56 2.94 14.89
CA LYS A 12 8.25 4.36 15.05
C LYS A 12 7.40 4.82 13.89
N PHE A 13 6.37 5.56 14.26
CA PHE A 13 5.55 6.27 13.31
C PHE A 13 6.35 7.38 12.62
N THR A 14 6.33 7.46 11.28
CA THR A 14 7.02 8.53 10.54
C THR A 14 6.06 9.54 9.93
N GLN A 15 5.04 9.11 9.18
CA GLN A 15 4.19 10.04 8.43
C GLN A 15 2.76 9.52 8.18
N CYS A 16 1.82 10.46 8.06
CA CYS A 16 0.41 10.24 7.77
C CYS A 16 -0.01 11.13 6.60
N PHE A 17 -0.67 10.57 5.58
CA PHE A 17 -1.32 11.33 4.50
C PHE A 17 -2.84 11.16 4.58
N GLY A 18 -3.60 12.25 4.54
CA GLY A 18 -5.07 12.25 4.47
C GLY A 18 -5.71 13.51 5.07
N ASP A 19 -7.01 13.70 4.82
CA ASP A 19 -7.69 14.94 5.17
C ASP A 19 -7.96 15.09 6.68
N LYS A 20 -8.14 16.35 7.12
CA LYS A 20 -8.34 16.78 8.51
C LYS A 20 -9.80 17.14 8.86
N GLY A 21 -10.76 17.08 7.93
CA GLY A 21 -12.15 17.54 8.16
C GLY A 21 -13.09 16.57 8.89
N ASP A 22 -13.81 17.02 9.92
CA ASP A 22 -14.84 16.23 10.61
C ASP A 22 -15.99 15.83 9.65
N VAL A 23 -16.00 14.61 9.11
CA VAL A 23 -17.06 14.13 8.18
C VAL A 23 -18.06 13.15 8.82
N GLU A 24 -17.88 12.76 10.10
CA GLU A 24 -18.75 11.77 10.75
C GLU A 24 -20.25 12.18 10.79
N ASP A 25 -20.59 13.47 10.77
CA ASP A 25 -21.99 13.93 10.77
C ASP A 25 -22.62 14.08 9.36
N ILE A 26 -21.83 13.99 8.29
CA ILE A 26 -22.29 14.24 6.91
C ILE A 26 -22.66 12.92 6.23
N THR A 27 -21.90 11.85 6.44
CA THR A 27 -22.16 10.55 5.80
C THR A 27 -23.50 9.95 6.22
N GLU A 28 -23.83 9.87 7.51
CA GLU A 28 -25.07 9.22 7.94
C GLU A 28 -26.33 10.07 7.63
N VAL A 29 -26.23 11.40 7.69
CA VAL A 29 -27.33 12.32 7.40
C VAL A 29 -27.56 12.47 5.90
N LEU A 30 -26.52 12.52 5.08
CA LEU A 30 -26.66 12.61 3.61
C LEU A 30 -26.95 11.27 2.95
N LEU A 31 -26.50 10.13 3.50
CA LEU A 31 -26.98 8.80 3.06
C LEU A 31 -28.51 8.70 3.16
N ARG A 32 -29.11 9.33 4.17
CA ARG A 32 -30.57 9.35 4.35
C ARG A 32 -31.30 10.41 3.52
N MET A 33 -30.62 11.45 3.03
CA MET A 33 -31.27 12.58 2.35
C MET A 33 -31.01 12.70 0.83
N TRP A 34 -29.91 12.18 0.26
CA TRP A 34 -29.48 12.57 -1.12
C TRP A 34 -29.08 11.46 -2.10
N GLY A 35 -29.28 10.17 -1.79
CA GLY A 35 -29.09 9.09 -2.77
C GLY A 35 -27.66 8.94 -3.33
N THR A 36 -27.49 7.96 -4.22
CA THR A 36 -26.22 7.32 -4.64
C THR A 36 -25.09 8.21 -5.18
N LYS A 37 -25.34 9.47 -5.50
CA LYS A 37 -24.33 10.35 -6.12
C LYS A 37 -23.32 10.92 -5.12
N LEU A 38 -23.75 11.25 -3.90
CA LEU A 38 -22.85 11.82 -2.89
C LEU A 38 -22.01 10.74 -2.18
N THR A 39 -22.53 9.52 -2.05
CA THR A 39 -21.76 8.38 -1.51
C THR A 39 -20.58 8.00 -2.39
N ARG A 40 -20.68 8.16 -3.73
CA ARG A 40 -19.52 7.94 -4.64
C ARG A 40 -18.41 8.95 -4.42
N GLU A 41 -18.75 10.22 -4.22
CA GLU A 41 -17.75 11.29 -4.03
C GLU A 41 -17.00 11.15 -2.70
N ILE A 42 -17.67 10.68 -1.63
CA ILE A 42 -17.04 10.45 -0.33
C ILE A 42 -16.16 9.19 -0.33
N THR A 43 -16.55 8.14 -1.07
CA THR A 43 -15.81 6.85 -1.08
C THR A 43 -14.67 6.79 -2.10
N ALA A 44 -14.58 7.76 -3.02
CA ALA A 44 -13.56 7.80 -4.08
C ALA A 44 -12.13 7.84 -3.53
N ASP A 45 -11.93 8.45 -2.37
CA ASP A 45 -10.62 8.65 -1.77
C ASP A 45 -10.10 7.43 -0.98
N ILE A 46 -10.90 6.38 -0.83
CA ILE A 46 -10.50 5.19 -0.09
C ILE A 46 -9.38 4.47 -0.85
N ILE A 47 -8.23 4.31 -0.21
CA ILE A 47 -7.07 3.61 -0.78
C ILE A 47 -7.41 2.13 -0.94
N SER A 48 -7.22 1.62 -2.16
CA SER A 48 -7.53 0.24 -2.54
C SER A 48 -6.30 -0.58 -2.92
N THR A 49 -5.12 0.04 -3.03
CA THR A 49 -3.85 -0.66 -3.24
C THR A 49 -2.67 0.24 -2.89
N VAL A 50 -1.58 -0.35 -2.37
CA VAL A 50 -0.33 0.33 -1.98
C VAL A 50 0.84 -0.55 -2.43
N GLU A 51 1.83 0.01 -3.13
CA GLU A 51 2.96 -0.76 -3.67
C GLU A 51 4.24 0.10 -3.76
N PHE A 52 5.29 -0.32 -3.05
CA PHE A 52 6.64 0.21 -3.25
C PHE A 52 7.23 -0.23 -4.59
N ASP A 53 8.05 0.63 -5.19
CA ASP A 53 8.86 0.23 -6.32
C ASP A 53 10.02 -0.69 -5.89
N HIS A 54 10.62 -1.38 -6.85
CA HIS A 54 11.75 -2.29 -6.60
C HIS A 54 12.95 -1.62 -5.93
N THR A 55 13.10 -0.30 -6.06
CA THR A 55 14.19 0.44 -5.41
C THR A 55 13.83 0.92 -4.00
N GLY A 56 12.53 0.95 -3.67
CA GLY A 56 11.98 1.52 -2.46
C GLY A 56 11.98 3.05 -2.41
N ASN A 57 12.44 3.73 -3.47
CA ASN A 57 12.47 5.18 -3.52
C ASN A 57 11.11 5.78 -3.91
N TYR A 58 10.21 5.00 -4.49
CA TYR A 58 8.88 5.44 -4.87
C TYR A 58 7.80 4.54 -4.26
N LEU A 59 6.70 5.16 -3.84
CA LEU A 59 5.51 4.50 -3.33
C LEU A 59 4.32 4.91 -4.19
N ALA A 60 3.58 3.93 -4.71
CA ALA A 60 2.33 4.16 -5.43
C ALA A 60 1.14 3.79 -4.56
N THR A 61 0.10 4.61 -4.60
CA THR A 61 -1.22 4.28 -4.05
C THR A 61 -2.27 4.41 -5.14
N GLY A 62 -3.23 3.47 -5.17
CA GLY A 62 -4.44 3.57 -5.97
C GLY A 62 -5.66 3.67 -5.07
N ASP A 63 -6.70 4.37 -5.54
CA ASP A 63 -7.94 4.56 -4.79
C ASP A 63 -9.18 4.02 -5.52
N LYS A 64 -10.31 4.05 -4.81
CA LYS A 64 -11.62 3.68 -5.37
C LYS A 64 -12.11 4.62 -6.47
N GLY A 65 -11.64 5.87 -6.48
CA GLY A 65 -11.94 6.87 -7.50
C GLY A 65 -11.10 6.74 -8.77
N GLY A 66 -10.25 5.73 -8.88
CA GLY A 66 -9.47 5.45 -10.09
C GLY A 66 -8.21 6.29 -10.26
N ARG A 67 -7.76 7.01 -9.24
CA ARG A 67 -6.54 7.82 -9.26
C ARG A 67 -5.34 7.00 -8.80
N VAL A 68 -4.17 7.39 -9.30
CA VAL A 68 -2.87 6.88 -8.84
C VAL A 68 -2.06 8.06 -8.32
N VAL A 69 -1.60 7.95 -7.08
CA VAL A 69 -0.73 8.94 -6.43
C VAL A 69 0.64 8.32 -6.20
N LEU A 70 1.69 9.04 -6.59
CA LEU A 70 3.07 8.63 -6.40
C LEU A 70 3.75 9.55 -5.38
N PHE A 71 4.51 8.92 -4.48
CA PHE A 71 5.35 9.57 -3.50
C PHE A 71 6.82 9.20 -3.76
N GLU A 72 7.73 10.14 -3.54
CA GLU A 72 9.18 9.94 -3.65
C GLU A 72 9.83 9.89 -2.26
N ARG A 73 11.02 9.29 -2.13
CA ARG A 73 11.76 9.11 -0.87
C ARG A 73 11.82 10.41 -0.05
N ASN A 74 11.46 10.29 1.24
CA ASN A 74 10.94 11.33 2.16
C ASN A 74 9.41 11.49 2.12
N GLU A 75 8.75 10.60 1.37
CA GLU A 75 7.30 10.50 1.26
C GLU A 75 6.69 11.84 0.82
N THR A 76 7.45 12.61 0.05
CA THR A 76 6.98 13.84 -0.56
C THR A 76 6.14 13.49 -1.77
N PHE A 77 5.02 14.17 -1.92
CA PHE A 77 4.19 14.06 -3.11
C PHE A 77 5.03 14.26 -4.39
N HIS A 78 4.97 13.29 -5.30
CA HIS A 78 5.71 13.32 -6.57
C HIS A 78 4.77 13.67 -7.73
N THR A 79 3.66 12.94 -7.90
CA THR A 79 2.65 13.24 -8.92
C THR A 79 1.34 12.50 -8.65
N GLU A 80 0.25 12.96 -9.25
CA GLU A 80 -1.06 12.33 -9.24
C GLU A 80 -1.65 12.36 -10.65
N PHE A 81 -2.36 11.30 -11.01
CA PHE A 81 -3.07 11.22 -12.28
C PHE A 81 -4.30 10.32 -12.20
N GLN A 82 -5.34 10.65 -12.98
CA GLN A 82 -6.50 9.79 -13.17
C GLN A 82 -6.10 8.58 -14.02
N SER A 83 -6.15 7.37 -13.45
CA SER A 83 -5.79 6.14 -14.16
C SER A 83 -7.00 5.54 -14.88
N HIS A 84 -8.12 5.36 -14.18
CA HIS A 84 -9.34 4.76 -14.71
C HIS A 84 -10.52 5.70 -14.48
N GLU A 85 -11.48 5.69 -15.39
CA GLU A 85 -12.72 6.43 -15.27
C GLU A 85 -13.87 5.41 -15.26
N PRO A 86 -15.05 5.75 -14.70
CA PRO A 86 -16.19 4.85 -14.74
C PRO A 86 -16.56 4.56 -16.19
N GLU A 87 -16.69 3.28 -16.52
CA GLU A 87 -17.09 2.82 -17.85
C GLU A 87 -18.40 2.01 -17.75
N PHE A 88 -19.16 1.94 -18.84
CA PHE A 88 -20.39 1.14 -18.88
C PHE A 88 -20.43 0.30 -20.16
N ASP A 89 -20.48 -1.02 -19.99
CA ASP A 89 -20.70 -1.96 -21.09
C ASP A 89 -22.21 -2.06 -21.35
N TYR A 90 -22.69 -1.32 -22.36
CA TYR A 90 -24.10 -1.31 -22.76
C TYR A 90 -24.62 -2.64 -23.27
N LEU A 91 -23.75 -3.51 -23.80
CA LEU A 91 -24.16 -4.80 -24.34
C LEU A 91 -24.38 -5.82 -23.22
N LYS A 92 -23.56 -5.74 -22.16
CA LYS A 92 -23.67 -6.60 -20.99
C LYS A 92 -24.49 -5.97 -19.85
N SER A 93 -24.89 -4.71 -20.00
CA SER A 93 -25.48 -3.89 -18.93
C SER A 93 -24.64 -3.93 -17.66
N LEU A 94 -23.32 -3.82 -17.82
CA LEU A 94 -22.35 -3.94 -16.73
C LEU A 94 -21.66 -2.60 -16.49
N GLU A 95 -21.79 -2.06 -15.28
CA GLU A 95 -20.97 -0.94 -14.82
C GLU A 95 -19.56 -1.45 -14.49
N ILE A 96 -18.56 -0.75 -15.01
CA ILE A 96 -17.15 -1.02 -14.75
C ILE A 96 -16.67 0.11 -13.84
N GLU A 97 -16.38 -0.25 -12.60
CA GLU A 97 -15.87 0.69 -11.61
C GLU A 97 -14.48 1.21 -11.99
N GLU A 98 -14.24 2.48 -11.66
CA GLU A 98 -12.95 3.14 -11.79
C GLU A 98 -11.92 2.66 -10.75
N LYS A 99 -12.36 1.98 -9.69
CA LYS A 99 -11.52 1.49 -8.58
C LYS A 99 -10.26 0.77 -9.06
N ILE A 100 -9.12 1.18 -8.52
CA ILE A 100 -7.84 0.51 -8.78
C ILE A 100 -7.72 -0.75 -7.91
N ASN A 101 -7.68 -1.92 -8.53
CA ASN A 101 -7.56 -3.20 -7.81
C ASN A 101 -6.11 -3.50 -7.41
N LYS A 102 -5.15 -3.29 -8.31
CA LYS A 102 -3.72 -3.54 -8.09
C LYS A 102 -2.86 -2.58 -8.90
N ILE A 103 -1.69 -2.25 -8.34
CA ILE A 103 -0.60 -1.56 -9.03
C ILE A 103 0.63 -2.47 -8.99
N LYS A 104 1.35 -2.59 -10.11
CA LYS A 104 2.65 -3.26 -10.17
C LYS A 104 3.66 -2.46 -10.96
N TRP A 105 4.80 -2.19 -10.33
CA TRP A 105 5.92 -1.52 -10.97
C TRP A 105 6.56 -2.44 -12.02
N CYS A 106 6.97 -1.87 -13.14
CA CYS A 106 7.86 -2.54 -14.07
C CYS A 106 9.31 -2.24 -13.70
N LYS A 107 10.25 -3.14 -14.00
CA LYS A 107 11.68 -2.87 -13.80
C LYS A 107 12.10 -1.65 -14.62
N ARG A 108 12.76 -0.69 -13.96
CA ARG A 108 13.17 0.57 -14.58
C ARG A 108 14.28 0.32 -15.60
N GLN A 109 14.04 0.67 -16.87
CA GLN A 109 15.02 0.52 -17.97
C GLN A 109 15.73 1.84 -18.33
N ASN A 110 15.15 2.98 -17.94
CA ASN A 110 15.68 4.31 -18.25
C ASN A 110 15.24 5.32 -17.18
N ALA A 111 15.46 6.61 -17.40
CA ALA A 111 15.07 7.65 -16.44
C ALA A 111 13.54 7.69 -16.19
N SER A 112 12.71 7.13 -17.06
CA SER A 112 11.27 7.05 -16.85
C SER A 112 10.87 5.85 -16.00
N HIS A 113 9.84 6.06 -15.19
CA HIS A 113 9.18 5.01 -14.43
C HIS A 113 8.03 4.41 -15.22
N TYR A 114 7.79 3.12 -15.01
CA TYR A 114 6.71 2.38 -15.65
C TYR A 114 5.96 1.57 -14.60
N LEU A 115 4.64 1.67 -14.61
CA LEU A 115 3.76 0.90 -13.71
C LEU A 115 2.53 0.45 -14.47
N LEU A 116 2.05 -0.74 -14.12
CA LEU A 116 0.75 -1.27 -14.50
C LEU A 116 -0.25 -0.92 -13.41
N SER A 117 -1.41 -0.43 -13.80
CA SER A 117 -2.58 -0.31 -12.93
C SER A 117 -3.74 -1.07 -13.56
N THR A 118 -4.59 -1.68 -12.74
CA THR A 118 -5.76 -2.42 -13.23
C THR A 118 -7.01 -2.08 -12.44
N ASN A 119 -8.15 -2.03 -13.12
CA ASN A 119 -9.47 -2.17 -12.51
C ASN A 119 -10.01 -3.58 -12.80
N ASP A 120 -11.33 -3.76 -12.73
CA ASP A 120 -11.99 -5.05 -12.93
C ASP A 120 -11.89 -5.63 -14.35
N LYS A 121 -11.64 -4.80 -15.37
CA LYS A 121 -11.73 -5.22 -16.79
C LYS A 121 -10.56 -4.77 -17.66
N THR A 122 -9.82 -3.75 -17.24
CA THR A 122 -8.78 -3.11 -18.04
C THR A 122 -7.51 -2.92 -17.24
N ILE A 123 -6.38 -3.08 -17.91
CA ILE A 123 -5.04 -2.86 -17.37
C ILE A 123 -4.41 -1.74 -18.20
N LYS A 124 -3.77 -0.76 -17.56
CA LYS A 124 -3.09 0.34 -18.24
C LYS A 124 -1.61 0.37 -17.87
N LEU A 125 -0.76 0.49 -18.89
CA LEU A 125 0.68 0.73 -18.71
C LEU A 125 0.93 2.24 -18.72
N TRP A 126 1.34 2.77 -17.58
CA TRP A 126 1.67 4.17 -17.38
C TRP A 126 3.17 4.40 -17.52
N LYS A 127 3.54 5.53 -18.12
CA LYS A 127 4.89 6.06 -18.12
C LYS A 127 4.91 7.37 -17.36
N VAL A 128 5.71 7.43 -16.31
CA VAL A 128 5.93 8.64 -15.52
C VAL A 128 7.36 9.12 -15.76
N PHE A 129 7.52 10.38 -16.15
CA PHE A 129 8.82 10.92 -16.52
C PHE A 129 8.88 12.43 -16.31
N GLU A 130 10.08 12.93 -16.08
CA GLU A 130 10.36 14.36 -16.08
C GLU A 130 10.35 14.91 -17.50
N LYS A 131 9.43 15.83 -17.76
CA LYS A 131 9.30 16.54 -19.01
C LYS A 131 9.90 17.93 -18.86
N SER A 132 11.03 18.17 -19.53
CA SER A 132 11.57 19.52 -19.70
C SER A 132 10.67 20.32 -20.63
N LEU A 133 10.03 21.35 -20.10
CA LEU A 133 9.31 22.36 -20.84
C LEU A 133 10.33 23.31 -21.46
N LYS A 134 10.32 23.36 -22.79
CA LYS A 134 11.15 24.28 -23.56
C LYS A 134 10.27 25.32 -24.24
N VAL A 135 10.63 26.57 -24.10
CA VAL A 135 9.96 27.69 -24.77
C VAL A 135 10.78 28.11 -25.98
N VAL A 136 10.10 28.57 -27.02
CA VAL A 136 10.74 29.10 -28.21
C VAL A 136 11.38 30.44 -27.86
N ALA A 137 12.70 30.48 -27.80
CA ALA A 137 13.48 31.68 -27.51
C ALA A 137 13.70 32.54 -28.75
N GLU A 138 13.82 31.91 -29.92
CA GLU A 138 14.05 32.60 -31.18
C GLU A 138 13.15 31.96 -32.25
N ASN A 139 12.36 32.76 -32.94
CA ASN A 139 11.62 32.36 -34.14
C ASN A 139 11.38 33.61 -35.00
N ASN A 140 11.22 33.41 -36.31
CA ASN A 140 10.95 34.45 -37.29
C ASN A 140 9.60 35.17 -37.09
N LEU A 141 8.76 34.71 -36.16
CA LEU A 141 7.40 35.18 -35.92
C LEU A 141 7.20 35.83 -34.53
N SER A 142 8.18 35.74 -33.63
CA SER A 142 8.06 36.23 -32.25
C SER A 142 9.08 37.34 -31.99
N HIS A 143 8.72 38.59 -32.30
CA HIS A 143 9.60 39.72 -32.02
C HIS A 143 9.33 40.36 -30.64
N ASP A 144 8.21 40.09 -29.96
CA ASP A 144 7.83 40.78 -28.72
C ASP A 144 7.15 39.87 -27.68
N LEU A 145 7.88 38.93 -27.07
CA LEU A 145 7.42 38.26 -25.83
C LEU A 145 8.57 38.10 -24.83
N THR A 146 9.16 39.20 -24.41
CA THR A 146 9.91 39.28 -23.15
C THR A 146 8.94 39.73 -22.05
N PRO A 147 8.72 38.96 -20.96
CA PRO A 147 8.02 39.44 -19.79
C PRO A 147 8.98 40.35 -19.01
N GLY A 148 9.01 41.63 -19.35
CA GLY A 148 9.84 42.64 -18.70
C GLY A 148 9.10 43.97 -18.57
N ASN A 149 8.63 44.25 -17.36
CA ASN A 149 8.11 45.51 -16.85
C ASN A 149 6.84 46.09 -17.50
N SER A 150 5.70 45.71 -16.92
CA SER A 150 4.48 46.51 -16.92
C SER A 150 4.69 47.84 -16.20
N ALA A 151 4.92 48.89 -16.99
CA ALA A 151 4.57 50.26 -16.62
C ALA A 151 3.71 50.87 -17.75
N GLY A 152 2.40 50.66 -17.63
CA GLY A 152 1.39 51.47 -18.30
C GLY A 152 0.71 50.88 -19.54
N GLY A 153 -0.59 50.62 -19.40
CA GLY A 153 -1.57 50.74 -20.48
C GLY A 153 -1.80 49.49 -21.32
N GLY A 154 -3.03 48.99 -21.30
CA GLY A 154 -3.48 47.87 -22.13
C GLY A 154 -3.19 48.07 -23.62
N GLY A 155 -2.55 47.08 -24.23
CA GLY A 155 -2.31 47.00 -25.67
C GLY A 155 -2.76 45.64 -26.17
N GLY A 156 -3.82 45.61 -26.97
CA GLY A 156 -4.34 44.40 -27.59
C GLY A 156 -3.35 43.75 -28.56
N VAL A 157 -3.55 42.46 -28.79
CA VAL A 157 -2.84 41.64 -29.79
C VAL A 157 -2.92 42.32 -31.15
N ARG A 158 -1.80 42.81 -31.69
CA ARG A 158 -1.73 43.28 -33.08
C ARG A 158 -1.50 42.07 -34.00
N PRO A 159 -2.27 41.91 -35.10
CA PRO A 159 -2.00 40.85 -36.07
C PRO A 159 -0.65 41.11 -36.75
N ILE A 160 0.18 40.07 -36.83
CA ILE A 160 1.53 40.11 -37.41
C ILE A 160 1.42 40.47 -38.89
N SER A 161 2.06 41.56 -39.29
CA SER A 161 2.26 41.97 -40.68
C SER A 161 3.06 40.90 -41.44
N ASN A 162 2.62 40.55 -42.65
CA ASN A 162 3.30 39.65 -43.59
C ASN A 162 4.82 39.83 -43.56
N VAL A 163 5.54 38.90 -42.93
CA VAL A 163 7.00 38.87 -42.91
C VAL A 163 7.47 38.45 -44.31
N HIS A 164 8.02 39.38 -45.08
CA HIS A 164 8.65 39.08 -46.36
C HIS A 164 10.11 38.70 -46.14
N PHE A 165 10.42 37.43 -46.37
CA PHE A 165 11.80 36.91 -46.36
C PHE A 165 12.43 37.19 -47.72
N GLY A 166 13.47 38.04 -47.76
CA GLY A 166 14.14 38.46 -48.99
C GLY A 166 15.25 37.51 -49.44
N SER A 167 15.75 36.68 -48.52
CA SER A 167 16.81 35.70 -48.76
C SER A 167 16.63 34.47 -47.86
N SER A 168 17.13 33.31 -48.30
CA SER A 168 17.14 32.09 -47.47
C SER A 168 17.93 32.26 -46.16
N HIS A 169 18.82 33.26 -46.08
CA HIS A 169 19.57 33.60 -44.88
C HIS A 169 18.73 34.31 -43.79
N ASP A 170 17.54 34.82 -44.14
CA ASP A 170 16.65 35.50 -43.20
C ASP A 170 15.79 34.50 -42.38
N LEU A 171 15.83 33.21 -42.75
CA LEU A 171 15.11 32.16 -42.06
C LEU A 171 15.95 31.62 -40.90
N LYS A 172 15.51 31.88 -39.66
CA LYS A 172 16.08 31.26 -38.46
C LYS A 172 15.34 29.98 -38.12
N LEU A 173 16.08 28.97 -37.69
CA LEU A 173 15.49 27.77 -37.08
C LEU A 173 15.04 28.10 -35.66
N PRO A 174 13.85 27.63 -35.22
CA PRO A 174 13.39 27.86 -33.87
C PRO A 174 14.38 27.33 -32.83
N ARG A 175 14.89 28.22 -31.97
CA ARG A 175 15.75 27.83 -30.85
C ARG A 175 14.91 27.64 -29.60
N LEU A 176 15.03 26.47 -28.99
CA LEU A 176 14.35 26.12 -27.75
C LEU A 176 15.27 26.36 -26.55
N THR A 177 14.80 27.12 -25.55
CA THR A 177 15.47 27.26 -24.25
C THR A 177 14.70 26.51 -23.17
N HIS A 178 15.42 25.86 -22.26
CA HIS A 178 14.83 25.24 -21.06
C HIS A 178 14.15 26.32 -20.22
N HIS A 179 12.91 26.07 -19.80
CA HIS A 179 12.14 26.96 -18.95
C HIS A 179 11.84 26.30 -17.60
N ASP A 180 11.31 25.08 -17.61
CA ASP A 180 10.93 24.36 -16.40
C ASP A 180 10.98 22.84 -16.62
N THR A 181 10.91 22.06 -15.55
CA THR A 181 10.80 20.59 -15.59
C THR A 181 9.57 20.18 -14.77
N VAL A 182 8.64 19.48 -15.41
CA VAL A 182 7.41 18.97 -14.76
C VAL A 182 7.36 17.46 -14.84
N VAL A 183 6.84 16.80 -13.79
CA VAL A 183 6.56 15.36 -13.84
C VAL A 183 5.28 15.15 -14.64
N ALA A 184 5.35 14.31 -15.67
CA ALA A 184 4.21 13.95 -16.50
C ALA A 184 3.96 12.44 -16.43
N ALA A 185 2.69 12.06 -16.27
CA ALA A 185 2.22 10.69 -16.40
C ALA A 185 1.40 10.55 -17.67
N VAL A 186 1.72 9.55 -18.51
CA VAL A 186 0.99 9.28 -19.75
C VAL A 186 0.64 7.79 -19.86
N PRO A 187 -0.60 7.46 -20.27
CA PRO A 187 -0.95 6.08 -20.57
C PRO A 187 -0.27 5.70 -21.89
N ARG A 188 0.60 4.69 -21.87
CA ARG A 188 1.26 4.18 -23.07
C ARG A 188 0.41 3.14 -23.78
N ARG A 189 -0.27 2.29 -23.02
CA ARG A 189 -1.04 1.15 -23.53
C ARG A 189 -2.21 0.85 -22.62
N THR A 190 -3.26 0.33 -23.21
CA THR A 190 -4.45 -0.18 -22.51
C THR A 190 -4.69 -1.61 -23.00
N TYR A 191 -4.59 -2.57 -22.08
CA TYR A 191 -4.90 -3.97 -22.30
C TYR A 191 -6.33 -4.22 -21.83
N ALA A 192 -7.24 -4.50 -22.77
CA ALA A 192 -8.66 -4.60 -22.49
C ALA A 192 -9.27 -5.82 -23.20
N ASN A 193 -10.52 -6.15 -22.85
CA ASN A 193 -11.34 -7.18 -23.52
C ASN A 193 -10.80 -8.61 -23.49
N ALA A 194 -9.87 -8.94 -22.59
CA ALA A 194 -9.37 -10.31 -22.42
C ALA A 194 -10.01 -11.07 -21.24
N HIS A 195 -10.60 -10.35 -20.28
CA HIS A 195 -11.19 -10.92 -19.09
C HIS A 195 -12.72 -10.88 -19.16
N ALA A 196 -13.33 -12.03 -18.92
CA ALA A 196 -14.78 -12.14 -18.80
C ALA A 196 -15.23 -11.77 -17.38
N TYR A 197 -14.42 -12.15 -16.37
CA TYR A 197 -14.68 -11.94 -14.94
C TYR A 197 -13.84 -10.79 -14.37
N HIS A 198 -13.88 -10.56 -13.06
CA HIS A 198 -13.16 -9.44 -12.44
C HIS A 198 -11.67 -9.76 -12.32
N ILE A 199 -10.81 -8.85 -12.78
CA ILE A 199 -9.37 -9.00 -12.62
C ILE A 199 -9.01 -8.88 -11.14
N ASN A 200 -8.47 -9.96 -10.57
CA ASN A 200 -8.07 -10.03 -9.16
C ASN A 200 -6.56 -9.83 -8.96
N SER A 201 -5.73 -10.12 -9.97
CA SER A 201 -4.27 -9.93 -9.86
C SER A 201 -3.60 -9.56 -11.18
N ILE A 202 -2.46 -8.90 -11.06
CA ILE A 202 -1.49 -8.65 -12.12
C ILE A 202 -0.08 -8.91 -11.57
N SER A 203 0.80 -9.48 -12.38
CA SER A 203 2.18 -9.76 -11.98
C SER A 203 3.13 -9.64 -13.16
N VAL A 204 4.23 -8.90 -12.99
CA VAL A 204 5.24 -8.68 -14.03
C VAL A 204 6.24 -9.83 -14.01
N ASN A 205 6.59 -10.35 -15.18
CA ASN A 205 7.55 -11.43 -15.28
C ASN A 205 8.98 -10.92 -15.06
N SER A 206 9.85 -11.81 -14.57
CA SER A 206 11.27 -11.55 -14.36
C SER A 206 12.03 -11.28 -15.67
N ASP A 207 11.49 -11.68 -16.82
CA ASP A 207 12.01 -11.42 -18.17
C ASP A 207 12.00 -9.93 -18.59
N GLY A 208 11.19 -9.09 -17.94
CA GLY A 208 11.06 -7.67 -18.25
C GLY A 208 10.29 -7.35 -19.54
N GLU A 209 9.64 -8.34 -20.15
CA GLU A 209 8.88 -8.22 -21.41
C GLU A 209 7.41 -8.65 -21.26
N THR A 210 7.13 -9.62 -20.40
CA THR A 210 5.79 -10.18 -20.22
C THR A 210 5.21 -9.91 -18.84
N PHE A 211 3.90 -10.03 -18.72
CA PHE A 211 3.18 -10.00 -17.44
C PHE A 211 1.93 -10.88 -17.54
N ILE A 212 1.41 -11.33 -16.40
CA ILE A 212 0.14 -12.05 -16.32
C ILE A 212 -0.92 -11.18 -15.68
N SER A 213 -2.16 -11.45 -16.03
CA SER A 213 -3.34 -11.01 -15.29
C SER A 213 -4.27 -12.18 -15.08
N SER A 214 -4.88 -12.26 -13.90
CA SER A 214 -5.85 -13.30 -13.56
C SER A 214 -7.21 -12.69 -13.26
N ASP A 215 -8.25 -13.38 -13.72
CA ASP A 215 -9.62 -13.22 -13.22
C ASP A 215 -10.04 -14.46 -12.42
N ASP A 216 -11.33 -14.59 -12.12
CA ASP A 216 -11.85 -15.67 -11.29
C ASP A 216 -11.66 -17.08 -11.90
N LEU A 217 -11.50 -17.21 -13.22
CA LEU A 217 -11.40 -18.51 -13.90
C LEU A 217 -10.22 -18.64 -14.87
N ARG A 218 -9.55 -17.54 -15.21
CA ARG A 218 -8.54 -17.49 -16.27
C ARG A 218 -7.32 -16.70 -15.88
N ILE A 219 -6.17 -17.14 -16.40
CA ILE A 219 -4.91 -16.39 -16.37
C ILE A 219 -4.46 -16.14 -17.81
N ASN A 220 -4.23 -14.87 -18.12
CA ASN A 220 -3.80 -14.41 -19.43
C ASN A 220 -2.36 -13.89 -19.35
N LEU A 221 -1.52 -14.32 -20.27
CA LEU A 221 -0.16 -13.83 -20.50
C LEU A 221 -0.19 -12.72 -21.55
N TRP A 222 0.51 -11.64 -21.26
CA TRP A 222 0.60 -10.44 -22.09
C TRP A 222 2.05 -10.11 -22.37
N ASN A 223 2.28 -9.43 -23.49
CA ASN A 223 3.55 -8.75 -23.76
C ASN A 223 3.37 -7.26 -23.51
N LEU A 224 4.29 -6.62 -22.78
CA LEU A 224 4.26 -5.19 -22.47
C LEU A 224 4.25 -4.29 -23.72
N ASN A 225 4.59 -4.83 -24.89
CA ASN A 225 4.62 -4.13 -26.16
C ASN A 225 3.42 -4.43 -27.08
N ILE A 226 2.53 -5.36 -26.72
CA ILE A 226 1.40 -5.80 -27.55
C ILE A 226 0.12 -5.66 -26.72
N GLN A 227 -0.79 -4.78 -27.12
CA GLN A 227 -1.98 -4.43 -26.32
C GLN A 227 -3.27 -5.12 -26.79
N ASP A 228 -3.29 -5.58 -28.03
CA ASP A 228 -4.44 -6.14 -28.73
C ASP A 228 -4.51 -7.68 -28.65
N GLN A 229 -3.50 -8.32 -28.08
CA GLN A 229 -3.41 -9.78 -27.99
C GLN A 229 -2.95 -10.20 -26.61
N SER A 230 -3.60 -11.23 -26.08
CA SER A 230 -3.18 -11.98 -24.91
C SER A 230 -3.26 -13.46 -25.22
N PHE A 231 -2.46 -14.24 -24.50
CA PHE A 231 -2.48 -15.68 -24.58
C PHE A 231 -3.03 -16.25 -23.28
N ASN A 232 -4.15 -16.96 -23.34
CA ASN A 232 -4.72 -17.60 -22.18
C ASN A 232 -3.87 -18.84 -21.81
N ILE A 233 -3.25 -18.81 -20.64
CA ILE A 233 -2.35 -19.88 -20.17
C ILE A 233 -3.02 -20.82 -19.17
N VAL A 234 -4.05 -20.35 -18.46
CA VAL A 234 -4.86 -21.16 -17.54
C VAL A 234 -6.33 -20.86 -17.79
N ASP A 235 -7.15 -21.90 -17.93
CA ASP A 235 -8.62 -21.83 -18.00
C ASP A 235 -9.20 -22.94 -17.13
N ILE A 236 -9.68 -22.58 -15.93
CA ILE A 236 -10.37 -23.53 -15.03
C ILE A 236 -11.88 -23.48 -15.18
N LYS A 237 -12.39 -22.80 -16.23
CA LYS A 237 -13.82 -22.67 -16.48
C LYS A 237 -14.44 -24.06 -16.72
N PRO A 238 -15.42 -24.49 -15.91
CA PRO A 238 -16.09 -25.76 -16.12
C PRO A 238 -16.94 -25.71 -17.40
N ALA A 239 -17.20 -26.88 -17.99
CA ALA A 239 -18.08 -26.99 -19.14
C ALA A 239 -19.51 -26.53 -18.81
N ASN A 240 -19.99 -26.86 -17.60
CA ASN A 240 -21.22 -26.34 -17.02
C ASN A 240 -20.89 -25.38 -15.87
N MET A 241 -21.35 -24.13 -15.95
CA MET A 241 -21.14 -23.12 -14.90
C MET A 241 -21.81 -23.52 -13.57
N GLU A 242 -22.80 -24.41 -13.58
CA GLU A 242 -23.42 -24.94 -12.35
C GLU A 242 -22.48 -25.87 -11.56
N GLU A 243 -21.47 -26.43 -12.22
CA GLU A 243 -20.45 -27.29 -11.60
C GLU A 243 -19.23 -26.50 -11.11
N LEU A 244 -19.32 -25.17 -11.08
CA LEU A 244 -18.26 -24.32 -10.58
C LEU A 244 -18.04 -24.56 -9.09
N THR A 245 -16.87 -25.09 -8.74
CA THR A 245 -16.50 -25.33 -7.34
C THR A 245 -15.26 -24.57 -6.91
N GLU A 246 -14.46 -24.06 -7.85
CA GLU A 246 -13.18 -23.43 -7.55
C GLU A 246 -13.02 -22.16 -8.39
N VAL A 247 -12.56 -21.08 -7.76
CA VAL A 247 -12.16 -19.84 -8.46
C VAL A 247 -10.73 -19.47 -8.09
N ILE A 248 -10.04 -18.78 -9.01
CA ILE A 248 -8.72 -18.20 -8.81
C ILE A 248 -8.88 -16.93 -7.98
N THR A 249 -8.09 -16.81 -6.92
CA THR A 249 -8.18 -15.66 -6.00
C THR A 249 -7.00 -14.71 -6.11
N ALA A 250 -5.82 -15.22 -6.46
CA ALA A 250 -4.60 -14.45 -6.67
C ALA A 250 -3.62 -15.23 -7.56
N ALA A 251 -2.77 -14.52 -8.31
CA ALA A 251 -1.68 -15.12 -9.08
C ALA A 251 -0.42 -14.25 -9.06
N GLU A 252 0.75 -14.89 -9.05
CA GLU A 252 2.04 -14.21 -9.01
C GLU A 252 3.12 -14.97 -9.79
N PHE A 253 3.93 -14.23 -10.55
CA PHE A 253 5.15 -14.76 -11.16
C PHE A 253 6.25 -14.97 -10.12
N HIS A 254 7.05 -16.00 -10.34
CA HIS A 254 8.25 -16.20 -9.54
C HIS A 254 9.25 -15.04 -9.78
N PRO A 255 9.88 -14.48 -8.74
CA PRO A 255 10.68 -13.24 -8.85
C PRO A 255 11.95 -13.40 -9.70
N GLN A 256 12.49 -14.62 -9.81
CA GLN A 256 13.72 -14.92 -10.54
C GLN A 256 13.52 -15.83 -11.78
N SER A 257 12.80 -16.93 -11.63
CA SER A 257 12.46 -17.88 -12.71
C SER A 257 11.33 -17.35 -13.61
N CYS A 258 11.63 -17.07 -14.88
CA CYS A 258 10.66 -16.50 -15.81
C CYS A 258 9.55 -17.46 -16.28
N ASN A 259 9.72 -18.76 -16.04
CA ASN A 259 8.79 -19.81 -16.46
C ASN A 259 7.87 -20.29 -15.33
N TRP A 260 8.09 -19.86 -14.09
CA TRP A 260 7.27 -20.29 -12.96
C TRP A 260 6.32 -19.18 -12.54
N PHE A 261 5.07 -19.54 -12.37
CA PHE A 261 4.09 -18.72 -11.67
C PHE A 261 3.24 -19.62 -10.79
N MET A 262 2.59 -19.02 -9.80
CA MET A 262 1.61 -19.70 -8.99
C MET A 262 0.28 -18.97 -9.03
N TYR A 263 -0.78 -19.70 -8.74
CA TYR A 263 -2.08 -19.13 -8.46
C TYR A 263 -2.73 -19.83 -7.27
N ALA A 264 -3.43 -19.06 -6.47
CA ALA A 264 -4.20 -19.53 -5.34
C ALA A 264 -5.69 -19.64 -5.69
N SER A 265 -6.40 -20.45 -4.93
CA SER A 265 -7.81 -20.74 -5.15
C SER A 265 -8.69 -20.49 -3.93
N SER A 266 -9.99 -20.41 -4.18
CA SER A 266 -11.02 -20.33 -3.13
C SER A 266 -11.15 -21.60 -2.29
N LYS A 267 -10.49 -22.70 -2.67
CA LYS A 267 -10.47 -23.98 -1.94
C LYS A 267 -9.27 -24.15 -1.00
N GLY A 268 -8.45 -23.11 -0.84
CA GLY A 268 -7.26 -23.19 0.01
C GLY A 268 -6.08 -23.93 -0.62
N THR A 269 -6.08 -24.09 -1.94
CA THR A 269 -4.96 -24.71 -2.67
C THR A 269 -4.14 -23.67 -3.42
N ILE A 270 -2.83 -23.87 -3.46
CA ILE A 270 -1.88 -23.09 -4.28
C ILE A 270 -1.33 -24.01 -5.35
N LYS A 271 -1.42 -23.61 -6.60
CA LYS A 271 -0.96 -24.39 -7.75
C LYS A 271 0.19 -23.65 -8.40
N LEU A 272 1.34 -24.30 -8.50
CA LEU A 272 2.53 -23.80 -9.17
C LEU A 272 2.62 -24.43 -10.55
N ALA A 273 2.72 -23.60 -11.58
CA ALA A 273 2.77 -23.98 -12.97
C ALA A 273 4.16 -23.69 -13.57
N ASP A 274 4.63 -24.60 -14.43
CA ASP A 274 5.85 -24.41 -15.22
C ASP A 274 5.51 -24.26 -16.71
N MET A 275 5.69 -23.05 -17.23
CA MET A 275 5.42 -22.69 -18.63
C MET A 275 6.31 -23.42 -19.64
N ARG A 276 7.34 -24.17 -19.20
CA ARG A 276 8.18 -24.99 -20.07
C ARG A 276 7.61 -26.38 -20.30
N GLU A 277 6.78 -26.88 -19.40
CA GLU A 277 6.20 -28.23 -19.51
C GLU A 277 5.15 -28.29 -20.60
N SER A 278 4.31 -27.25 -20.68
CA SER A 278 3.25 -27.15 -21.68
C SER A 278 2.96 -25.69 -22.01
N ALA A 279 2.53 -25.45 -23.26
CA ALA A 279 2.05 -24.13 -23.68
C ALA A 279 0.77 -23.74 -22.92
N LEU A 280 -0.10 -24.71 -22.64
CA LEU A 280 -1.25 -24.54 -21.76
C LEU A 280 -0.87 -25.07 -20.38
N CYS A 281 -0.95 -24.23 -19.36
CA CYS A 281 -0.66 -24.59 -17.97
C CYS A 281 -1.92 -25.14 -17.28
N ASP A 282 -2.65 -26.03 -17.97
CA ASP A 282 -3.87 -26.69 -17.50
C ASP A 282 -3.55 -27.75 -16.43
N GLN A 283 -2.37 -28.35 -16.50
CA GLN A 283 -1.78 -29.14 -15.43
C GLN A 283 -0.85 -28.27 -14.58
N HIS A 284 -0.91 -28.44 -13.26
CA HIS A 284 0.02 -27.81 -12.33
C HIS A 284 1.22 -28.72 -12.10
N ALA A 285 2.42 -28.15 -12.05
CA ALA A 285 3.64 -28.88 -11.74
C ALA A 285 3.66 -29.31 -10.26
N LYS A 286 3.14 -28.45 -9.38
CA LYS A 286 3.03 -28.71 -7.93
C LYS A 286 1.73 -28.17 -7.38
N GLN A 287 1.15 -28.86 -6.40
CA GLN A 287 -0.01 -28.39 -5.64
C GLN A 287 0.31 -28.39 -4.14
N PHE A 288 0.22 -27.23 -3.53
CA PHE A 288 0.39 -27.04 -2.09
C PHE A 288 -0.99 -27.06 -1.45
N GLU A 289 -1.20 -28.05 -0.61
CA GLU A 289 -2.45 -28.28 0.10
C GLU A 289 -2.12 -28.97 1.42
N GLN A 290 -2.83 -28.56 2.48
CA GLN A 290 -2.75 -29.22 3.77
C GLN A 290 -4.02 -30.04 3.94
N GLU A 291 -3.88 -31.36 4.08
CA GLU A 291 -5.02 -32.23 4.36
C GLU A 291 -5.68 -31.82 5.68
N GLU A 292 -6.93 -31.37 5.61
CA GLU A 292 -7.77 -31.14 6.78
C GLU A 292 -8.45 -32.45 7.20
N ASP A 293 -8.52 -32.67 8.51
CA ASP A 293 -9.28 -33.78 9.08
C ASP A 293 -10.76 -33.62 8.66
N PRO A 294 -11.36 -34.61 7.96
CA PRO A 294 -12.77 -34.56 7.57
C PRO A 294 -13.72 -34.34 8.76
N SER A 295 -13.32 -34.73 9.96
CA SER A 295 -14.12 -34.53 11.18
C SER A 295 -14.11 -33.08 11.68
N ALA A 296 -13.11 -32.28 11.29
CA ALA A 296 -12.99 -30.86 11.61
C ALA A 296 -13.70 -29.95 10.60
N ARG A 297 -14.21 -30.50 9.49
CA ARG A 297 -14.91 -29.73 8.45
C ARG A 297 -16.26 -29.25 8.96
N SER A 298 -16.46 -27.94 8.89
CA SER A 298 -17.71 -27.25 9.14
C SER A 298 -18.24 -26.64 7.84
N PHE A 299 -19.48 -26.14 7.84
CA PHE A 299 -20.01 -25.35 6.72
C PHE A 299 -19.07 -24.18 6.36
N PHE A 300 -18.49 -23.52 7.36
CA PHE A 300 -17.60 -22.39 7.15
C PHE A 300 -16.20 -22.77 6.67
N SER A 301 -15.82 -24.06 6.69
CA SER A 301 -14.46 -24.50 6.34
C SER A 301 -14.08 -24.09 4.91
N GLU A 302 -14.99 -24.25 3.94
CA GLU A 302 -14.73 -23.85 2.56
C GLU A 302 -14.55 -22.34 2.44
N ILE A 303 -15.40 -21.56 3.12
CA ILE A 303 -15.38 -20.09 3.09
C ILE A 303 -14.07 -19.56 3.69
N ILE A 304 -13.67 -20.04 4.87
CA ILE A 304 -12.46 -19.56 5.56
C ILE A 304 -11.17 -20.12 4.95
N SER A 305 -11.24 -21.25 4.22
CA SER A 305 -10.09 -21.82 3.51
C SER A 305 -9.69 -21.04 2.26
N SER A 306 -10.56 -20.18 1.76
CA SER A 306 -10.29 -19.33 0.60
C SER A 306 -9.05 -18.46 0.84
N ILE A 307 -8.06 -18.57 -0.05
CA ILE A 307 -6.84 -17.78 0.05
C ILE A 307 -7.12 -16.38 -0.48
N SER A 308 -6.90 -15.36 0.34
CA SER A 308 -7.09 -13.95 -0.01
C SER A 308 -5.90 -13.36 -0.78
N ASP A 309 -4.69 -13.77 -0.43
CA ASP A 309 -3.45 -13.28 -1.06
C ASP A 309 -2.34 -14.34 -0.99
N VAL A 310 -1.46 -14.32 -1.99
CA VAL A 310 -0.32 -15.23 -2.11
C VAL A 310 0.91 -14.51 -2.66
N ARG A 311 2.08 -14.71 -2.04
CA ARG A 311 3.34 -14.01 -2.39
C ARG A 311 4.53 -14.96 -2.38
N PHE A 312 5.45 -14.77 -3.32
CA PHE A 312 6.78 -15.37 -3.21
C PHE A 312 7.66 -14.55 -2.24
N SER A 313 8.58 -15.22 -1.55
CA SER A 313 9.71 -14.53 -0.93
C SER A 313 10.61 -13.91 -2.00
N HIS A 314 11.38 -12.88 -1.65
CA HIS A 314 12.28 -12.19 -2.60
C HIS A 314 13.28 -13.12 -3.30
N ASP A 315 13.70 -14.21 -2.63
CA ASP A 315 14.56 -15.24 -3.20
C ASP A 315 13.80 -16.34 -3.97
N GLY A 316 12.47 -16.35 -3.91
CA GLY A 316 11.60 -17.34 -4.54
C GLY A 316 11.54 -18.69 -3.84
N ARG A 317 12.20 -18.85 -2.68
CA ARG A 317 12.27 -20.13 -1.98
C ARG A 317 11.00 -20.47 -1.19
N TYR A 318 10.34 -19.46 -0.65
CA TYR A 318 9.16 -19.61 0.19
C TYR A 318 7.93 -18.99 -0.47
N ILE A 319 6.77 -19.57 -0.16
CA ILE A 319 5.47 -19.05 -0.53
C ILE A 319 4.76 -18.64 0.75
N LEU A 320 4.14 -17.47 0.73
CA LEU A 320 3.29 -16.95 1.80
C LEU A 320 1.86 -16.94 1.31
N SER A 321 0.95 -17.52 2.08
CA SER A 321 -0.48 -17.51 1.77
C SER A 321 -1.27 -17.01 2.97
N ARG A 322 -2.27 -16.18 2.72
CA ARG A 322 -3.22 -15.71 3.73
C ARG A 322 -4.59 -16.31 3.46
N ASP A 323 -5.16 -16.98 4.45
CA ASP A 323 -6.59 -17.30 4.50
C ASP A 323 -7.27 -16.44 5.57
N TYR A 324 -8.58 -16.62 5.81
CA TYR A 324 -9.30 -15.74 6.74
C TYR A 324 -8.74 -15.81 8.17
N LEU A 325 -8.35 -17.01 8.63
CA LEU A 325 -7.95 -17.25 10.01
C LEU A 325 -6.43 -17.26 10.22
N THR A 326 -5.66 -17.62 9.20
CA THR A 326 -4.24 -17.97 9.32
C THR A 326 -3.38 -17.39 8.21
N VAL A 327 -2.10 -17.22 8.53
CA VAL A 327 -1.02 -17.03 7.55
C VAL A 327 -0.20 -18.31 7.53
N LYS A 328 0.09 -18.83 6.34
CA LYS A 328 0.91 -20.04 6.15
C LYS A 328 2.15 -19.72 5.32
N ILE A 329 3.29 -20.20 5.79
CA ILE A 329 4.58 -20.13 5.08
C ILE A 329 4.90 -21.53 4.55
N TRP A 330 5.13 -21.66 3.27
CA TRP A 330 5.44 -22.91 2.58
C TRP A 330 6.86 -22.85 2.01
N ASP A 331 7.57 -23.97 1.97
CA ASP A 331 8.79 -24.11 1.16
C ASP A 331 8.37 -24.65 -0.20
N VAL A 332 8.87 -24.06 -1.29
CA VAL A 332 8.55 -24.50 -2.67
C VAL A 332 8.89 -25.98 -2.92
N ASN A 333 9.74 -26.58 -2.08
CA ASN A 333 10.10 -28.00 -2.14
C ASN A 333 9.27 -28.90 -1.22
N MET A 334 8.37 -28.34 -0.40
CA MET A 334 7.52 -29.08 0.54
C MET A 334 6.03 -28.78 0.30
N GLU A 335 5.39 -29.59 -0.54
CA GLU A 335 4.00 -29.41 -0.98
C GLU A 335 2.95 -29.84 0.04
N ARG A 336 3.27 -30.83 0.88
CA ARG A 336 2.28 -31.53 1.73
C ARG A 336 1.83 -30.75 2.96
N GLN A 337 2.63 -29.77 3.41
CA GLN A 337 2.33 -29.00 4.61
C GLN A 337 3.13 -27.70 4.63
N PRO A 338 2.60 -26.65 5.27
CA PRO A 338 3.37 -25.43 5.50
C PRO A 338 4.51 -25.68 6.49
N VAL A 339 5.59 -24.92 6.32
CA VAL A 339 6.73 -24.83 7.25
C VAL A 339 6.31 -24.16 8.56
N LYS A 340 5.43 -23.16 8.48
CA LYS A 340 4.90 -22.44 9.64
C LYS A 340 3.46 -22.02 9.38
N THR A 341 2.59 -22.24 10.36
CA THR A 341 1.20 -21.75 10.37
C THR A 341 1.02 -20.78 11.54
N ILE A 342 0.57 -19.57 11.23
CA ILE A 342 0.42 -18.48 12.19
C ILE A 342 -1.08 -18.17 12.34
N PRO A 343 -1.69 -18.43 13.51
CA PRO A 343 -3.08 -18.09 13.75
C PRO A 343 -3.23 -16.57 13.93
N ILE A 344 -4.09 -15.94 13.11
CA ILE A 344 -4.34 -14.49 13.16
C ILE A 344 -5.70 -14.19 13.79
N HIS A 345 -6.76 -14.85 13.30
CA HIS A 345 -8.14 -14.60 13.71
C HIS A 345 -8.79 -15.77 14.45
N GLU A 346 -8.01 -16.63 15.12
CA GLU A 346 -8.58 -17.81 15.81
C GLU A 346 -9.66 -17.42 16.86
N HIS A 347 -9.53 -16.25 17.47
CA HIS A 347 -10.50 -15.67 18.40
C HIS A 347 -11.86 -15.31 17.75
N LEU A 348 -11.92 -15.17 16.42
CA LEU A 348 -13.16 -14.95 15.67
C LEU A 348 -13.90 -16.25 15.35
N ARG A 349 -13.28 -17.42 15.57
CA ARG A 349 -13.88 -18.72 15.24
C ARG A 349 -15.28 -18.95 15.86
N PRO A 350 -15.56 -18.55 17.12
CA PRO A 350 -16.91 -18.64 17.68
C PRO A 350 -17.93 -17.69 17.05
N ARG A 351 -17.46 -16.62 16.37
CA ARG A 351 -18.28 -15.55 15.78
C ARG A 351 -18.36 -15.64 14.25
N LEU A 352 -18.03 -16.79 13.65
CA LEU A 352 -18.05 -16.95 12.19
C LEU A 352 -19.43 -16.66 11.58
N CYS A 353 -20.51 -16.99 12.31
CA CYS A 353 -21.87 -16.65 11.92
C CYS A 353 -22.06 -15.12 11.81
N ASP A 354 -21.64 -14.36 12.83
CA ASP A 354 -21.74 -12.89 12.82
C ASP A 354 -20.93 -12.28 11.66
N THR A 355 -19.71 -12.82 11.43
CA THR A 355 -18.85 -12.33 10.34
C THR A 355 -19.36 -12.71 8.95
N TYR A 356 -20.20 -13.73 8.87
CA TYR A 356 -20.87 -14.12 7.63
C TYR A 356 -22.10 -13.25 7.37
N GLU A 357 -22.88 -12.93 8.40
CA GLU A 357 -24.05 -12.06 8.28
C GLU A 357 -23.69 -10.61 7.92
N ASN A 358 -22.50 -10.14 8.31
CA ASN A 358 -22.01 -8.79 8.02
C ASN A 358 -21.01 -8.71 6.85
N ASP A 359 -20.89 -9.78 6.06
CA ASP A 359 -19.96 -9.95 4.92
C ASP A 359 -18.45 -9.78 5.24
N SER A 360 -18.07 -9.58 6.51
CA SER A 360 -16.67 -9.37 6.89
C SER A 360 -15.81 -10.62 6.71
N ILE A 361 -16.42 -11.81 6.72
CA ILE A 361 -15.73 -13.07 6.41
C ILE A 361 -15.14 -13.11 4.99
N PHE A 362 -15.63 -12.26 4.08
CA PHE A 362 -15.14 -12.14 2.70
C PHE A 362 -14.06 -11.06 2.53
N ASP A 363 -13.62 -10.42 3.62
CA ASP A 363 -12.53 -9.46 3.58
C ASP A 363 -11.22 -10.09 3.14
N LYS A 364 -10.61 -9.51 2.10
CA LYS A 364 -9.38 -10.01 1.49
C LYS A 364 -8.17 -9.31 2.12
N PHE A 365 -7.65 -9.87 3.21
CA PHE A 365 -6.43 -9.39 3.84
C PHE A 365 -5.20 -9.72 3.00
N GLU A 366 -4.35 -8.73 2.74
CA GLU A 366 -3.06 -8.94 2.08
C GLU A 366 -1.98 -9.44 3.05
N VAL A 367 -0.92 -9.99 2.47
CA VAL A 367 0.25 -10.46 3.20
C VAL A 367 1.53 -10.11 2.46
N VAL A 368 2.59 -9.75 3.19
CA VAL A 368 3.87 -9.36 2.60
C VAL A 368 5.05 -9.91 3.40
N PHE A 369 6.12 -10.25 2.70
CA PHE A 369 7.43 -10.51 3.31
C PHE A 369 8.16 -9.19 3.59
N SER A 370 9.02 -9.18 4.61
CA SER A 370 10.07 -8.17 4.73
C SER A 370 11.06 -8.26 3.56
N GLY A 371 11.79 -7.17 3.29
CA GLY A 371 12.81 -7.13 2.24
C GLY A 371 13.86 -8.24 2.35
N ASP A 372 14.22 -8.62 3.59
CA ASP A 372 15.15 -9.71 3.89
C ASP A 372 14.48 -11.09 4.10
N ALA A 373 13.16 -11.16 3.90
CA ALA A 373 12.29 -12.32 4.12
C ALA A 373 12.32 -12.92 5.55
N LYS A 374 12.92 -12.24 6.54
CA LYS A 374 12.98 -12.74 7.93
C LYS A 374 11.70 -12.49 8.72
N ASN A 375 10.86 -11.57 8.26
CA ASN A 375 9.56 -11.29 8.86
C ASN A 375 8.46 -11.35 7.79
N VAL A 376 7.24 -11.60 8.24
CA VAL A 376 6.01 -11.50 7.47
C VAL A 376 5.07 -10.52 8.17
N MET A 377 4.29 -9.79 7.38
CA MET A 377 3.30 -8.83 7.87
C MET A 377 1.94 -9.12 7.29
N THR A 378 0.91 -8.94 8.09
CA THR A 378 -0.48 -9.00 7.66
C THR A 378 -1.37 -8.08 8.48
N GLY A 379 -2.52 -7.73 7.93
CA GLY A 379 -3.52 -6.90 8.58
C GLY A 379 -4.57 -7.70 9.33
N SER A 380 -5.34 -6.97 10.13
CA SER A 380 -6.48 -7.45 10.90
C SER A 380 -7.51 -6.33 11.09
N TYR A 381 -8.56 -6.61 11.86
CA TYR A 381 -9.57 -5.64 12.28
C TYR A 381 -9.05 -4.68 13.36
N ASN A 382 -9.85 -3.69 13.76
CA ASN A 382 -9.49 -2.62 14.69
C ASN A 382 -8.27 -1.78 14.29
N ASN A 383 -7.98 -1.67 12.99
CA ASN A 383 -6.75 -1.09 12.46
C ASN A 383 -5.48 -1.78 12.99
N ASN A 384 -5.57 -3.05 13.38
CA ASN A 384 -4.41 -3.82 13.82
C ASN A 384 -3.68 -4.40 12.62
N PHE A 385 -2.38 -4.50 12.76
CA PHE A 385 -1.53 -5.30 11.89
C PHE A 385 -0.44 -5.95 12.72
N MET A 386 0.02 -7.09 12.25
CA MET A 386 0.91 -7.96 12.99
C MET A 386 2.13 -8.28 12.14
N ILE A 387 3.29 -8.30 12.79
CA ILE A 387 4.57 -8.68 12.21
C ILE A 387 5.07 -9.92 12.95
N TYR A 388 5.32 -10.97 12.19
CA TYR A 388 5.81 -12.26 12.70
C TYR A 388 7.16 -12.60 12.07
N PRO A 389 8.11 -13.17 12.81
CA PRO A 389 9.29 -13.80 12.25
C PRO A 389 8.90 -14.96 11.35
N SER A 390 9.53 -15.03 10.17
CA SER A 390 9.40 -16.16 9.22
C SER A 390 10.01 -17.44 9.78
N ASP A 391 11.01 -17.30 10.65
CA ASP A 391 11.71 -18.41 11.28
C ASP A 391 10.76 -19.23 12.18
N PRO A 392 10.60 -20.55 11.96
CA PRO A 392 9.75 -21.41 12.79
C PRO A 392 10.13 -21.42 14.26
N ASP A 393 11.42 -21.27 14.59
CA ASP A 393 11.93 -21.37 15.96
C ASP A 393 11.66 -20.10 16.77
N LYS A 394 11.22 -19.02 16.12
CA LYS A 394 10.91 -17.74 16.75
C LYS A 394 9.42 -17.57 16.95
N GLU A 395 9.01 -17.62 18.21
CA GLU A 395 7.63 -17.44 18.66
C GLU A 395 7.38 -16.05 19.23
N VAL A 396 7.85 -15.01 18.55
CA VAL A 396 7.68 -13.63 18.99
C VAL A 396 6.83 -12.89 17.97
N GLU A 397 5.76 -12.22 18.37
CA GLU A 397 4.94 -11.37 17.51
C GLU A 397 5.10 -9.90 17.89
N VAL A 398 4.93 -9.02 16.91
CA VAL A 398 4.82 -7.59 17.11
C VAL A 398 3.43 -7.18 16.64
N VAL A 399 2.56 -6.82 17.57
CA VAL A 399 1.22 -6.29 17.27
C VAL A 399 1.28 -4.78 17.34
N LEU A 400 0.80 -4.15 16.28
CA LEU A 400 0.74 -2.70 16.14
C LEU A 400 -0.69 -2.30 15.77
N GLN A 401 -1.10 -1.14 16.26
CA GLN A 401 -2.39 -0.55 15.96
C GLN A 401 -2.16 0.78 15.24
N ALA A 402 -2.75 0.92 14.06
CA ALA A 402 -2.74 2.13 13.27
C ALA A 402 -3.82 3.11 13.76
N ASP A 403 -3.62 3.66 14.97
CA ASP A 403 -4.51 4.64 15.60
C ASP A 403 -3.76 5.86 16.19
N LYS A 404 -4.50 6.85 16.69
CA LYS A 404 -3.92 8.05 17.32
C LYS A 404 -3.03 7.74 18.54
N SER A 405 -3.23 6.61 19.21
CA SER A 405 -2.44 6.24 20.39
C SER A 405 -1.00 5.91 19.99
N ALA A 406 -0.79 5.40 18.77
CA ALA A 406 0.54 5.18 18.19
C ALA A 406 1.36 6.47 18.07
N PHE A 407 0.73 7.62 17.79
CA PHE A 407 1.41 8.92 17.71
C PHE A 407 1.86 9.46 19.08
N LYS A 408 1.18 9.05 20.16
CA LYS A 408 1.51 9.47 21.55
C LYS A 408 2.51 8.52 22.21
N ALA A 409 2.58 7.27 21.76
CA ALA A 409 3.49 6.27 22.29
C ALA A 409 4.87 6.38 21.63
N LYS A 410 5.86 6.94 22.36
CA LYS A 410 7.27 7.01 21.90
C LYS A 410 7.96 5.63 21.76
N LYS A 411 7.25 4.54 22.04
CA LYS A 411 7.64 3.13 21.87
C LYS A 411 6.39 2.33 21.52
N VAL A 412 6.23 1.92 20.27
CA VAL A 412 5.11 1.10 19.80
C VAL A 412 5.67 -0.25 19.33
N GLY A 413 5.01 -1.37 19.68
CA GLY A 413 5.38 -2.70 19.20
C GLY A 413 6.44 -3.44 20.01
N VAL A 414 6.22 -3.62 21.32
CA VAL A 414 7.09 -4.51 22.11
C VAL A 414 6.85 -5.96 21.66
N PRO A 415 7.90 -6.73 21.34
CA PRO A 415 7.73 -8.12 20.94
C PRO A 415 7.11 -8.99 22.07
N THR A 416 6.06 -9.76 21.77
CA THR A 416 5.34 -10.62 22.72
C THR A 416 5.35 -12.10 22.28
N PRO A 417 5.28 -13.09 23.20
CA PRO A 417 5.21 -14.49 22.80
C PRO A 417 3.91 -14.84 22.06
N ILE A 418 4.02 -15.61 20.98
CA ILE A 418 2.87 -16.18 20.24
C ILE A 418 2.11 -17.13 21.19
N ASN A 419 0.78 -16.99 21.33
CA ASN A 419 -0.12 -17.84 22.14
C ASN A 419 -0.12 -17.70 23.69
N SER A 420 0.07 -16.51 24.27
CA SER A 420 -0.07 -16.32 25.74
C SER A 420 -1.50 -16.44 26.33
N SER A 421 -2.42 -17.12 25.63
CA SER A 421 -3.81 -17.37 26.04
C SER A 421 -4.12 -18.86 26.16
N THR A 422 -3.58 -19.55 27.17
CA THR A 422 -4.22 -20.78 27.69
C THR A 422 -3.91 -21.03 29.18
N SER A 423 -5.00 -21.23 29.93
CA SER A 423 -5.12 -21.95 31.22
C SER A 423 -4.82 -21.21 32.53
N PRO A 424 -5.84 -20.93 33.38
CA PRO A 424 -5.63 -20.72 34.80
C PRO A 424 -5.48 -22.08 35.49
N THR A 425 -4.25 -22.57 35.65
CA THR A 425 -3.98 -23.66 36.60
C THR A 425 -4.16 -23.14 38.02
N ALA A 426 -5.15 -23.72 38.69
CA ALA A 426 -5.44 -23.58 40.09
C ALA A 426 -4.20 -23.84 40.97
N THR A 427 -3.87 -22.91 41.85
CA THR A 427 -3.12 -23.21 43.07
C THR A 427 -3.88 -22.67 44.27
N ASN A 428 -4.46 -23.61 45.01
CA ASN A 428 -4.98 -23.44 46.36
C ASN A 428 -3.93 -22.82 47.31
N GLY A 429 -4.38 -21.93 48.19
CA GLY A 429 -3.57 -21.47 49.32
C GLY A 429 -4.22 -20.31 50.07
N GLY A 430 -5.23 -20.58 50.89
CA GLY A 430 -6.06 -19.56 51.53
C GLY A 430 -5.43 -18.81 52.71
N LYS A 431 -6.04 -17.66 53.07
CA LYS A 431 -6.34 -17.27 54.46
C LYS A 431 -7.31 -16.08 54.51
N LYS A 432 -8.25 -16.18 55.46
CA LYS A 432 -9.35 -15.26 55.82
C LYS A 432 -8.87 -13.91 56.37
N GLY A 433 -9.70 -12.86 56.24
CA GLY A 433 -9.60 -11.63 57.04
C GLY A 433 -10.61 -10.52 56.70
N ASN A 434 -11.69 -10.46 57.48
CA ASN A 434 -12.81 -9.51 57.53
C ASN A 434 -12.58 -7.97 57.36
N SER A 435 -13.60 -7.33 56.76
CA SER A 435 -14.40 -6.18 57.25
C SER A 435 -14.22 -4.72 56.73
N ARG A 436 -15.36 -4.20 56.24
CA ARG A 436 -15.99 -2.86 56.40
C ARG A 436 -15.51 -1.62 55.61
N ALA A 437 -16.41 -1.20 54.71
CA ALA A 437 -17.04 0.12 54.54
C ALA A 437 -16.19 1.41 54.42
N GLY A 438 -16.44 2.18 53.35
CA GLY A 438 -16.22 3.63 53.29
C GLY A 438 -15.85 4.17 51.90
N SER A 439 -16.82 4.74 51.18
CA SER A 439 -16.59 5.86 50.24
C SER A 439 -16.76 7.17 51.03
N PRO A 440 -16.26 8.36 50.60
CA PRO A 440 -15.94 8.77 49.23
C PRO A 440 -14.71 9.70 49.01
N ALA A 441 -14.47 10.00 47.72
CA ALA A 441 -13.92 11.23 47.12
C ALA A 441 -12.39 11.44 46.92
N ALA A 442 -12.08 11.70 45.64
CA ALA A 442 -11.14 12.66 45.04
C ALA A 442 -9.64 12.63 45.40
N GLY A 443 -8.80 12.49 44.36
CA GLY A 443 -7.38 12.87 44.41
C GLY A 443 -6.53 12.17 43.36
N ALA A 444 -6.08 12.93 42.37
CA ALA A 444 -5.17 12.50 41.32
C ALA A 444 -3.84 11.95 41.85
N THR A 445 -3.29 10.93 41.18
CA THR A 445 -1.89 10.83 40.68
C THR A 445 -1.64 9.42 40.14
N GLY A 446 -0.84 9.35 39.08
CA GLY A 446 -0.82 8.21 38.16
C GLY A 446 -0.08 6.97 38.62
N GLN A 447 -0.33 5.88 37.89
CA GLN A 447 0.67 4.85 37.60
C GLN A 447 0.15 3.94 36.48
N GLY A 448 1.06 3.58 35.58
CA GLY A 448 0.77 2.85 34.35
C GLY A 448 0.06 1.52 34.56
N GLY A 449 -1.10 1.39 33.94
CA GLY A 449 -1.81 0.13 33.76
C GLY A 449 -1.38 -0.51 32.45
N ARG A 450 -0.65 -1.62 32.55
CA ARG A 450 -0.31 -2.55 31.47
C ARG A 450 -1.56 -2.90 30.64
N MET A 451 -1.48 -2.75 29.32
CA MET A 451 -2.56 -3.15 28.41
C MET A 451 -2.54 -4.68 28.28
N ARG A 452 -3.12 -5.35 29.28
CA ARG A 452 -3.65 -6.71 29.18
C ARG A 452 -5.16 -6.56 29.03
N LYS A 453 -5.62 -6.61 27.80
CA LYS A 453 -6.99 -7.00 27.49
C LYS A 453 -6.87 -7.78 26.19
N GLU A 454 -7.18 -9.07 26.24
CA GLU A 454 -7.66 -9.79 25.07
C GLU A 454 -8.60 -8.84 24.34
N THR A 455 -8.45 -8.72 23.03
CA THR A 455 -9.47 -8.13 22.17
C THR A 455 -10.74 -8.91 22.47
N ASP A 456 -11.56 -8.37 23.36
CA ASP A 456 -12.86 -8.91 23.71
C ASP A 456 -13.56 -9.07 22.38
N ALA A 457 -13.84 -10.32 21.97
CA ALA A 457 -14.29 -10.59 20.60
C ALA A 457 -15.54 -9.74 20.30
N ASP A 458 -16.34 -9.43 21.32
CA ASP A 458 -17.53 -8.58 21.29
C ASP A 458 -17.27 -7.09 21.02
N GLN A 459 -16.01 -6.62 21.10
CA GLN A 459 -15.60 -5.22 20.92
C GLN A 459 -14.89 -4.97 19.58
N ILE A 460 -14.90 -5.94 18.65
CA ILE A 460 -14.25 -5.79 17.34
C ILE A 460 -15.11 -4.94 16.41
N ASP A 461 -14.51 -3.86 15.91
CA ASP A 461 -15.07 -2.98 14.89
C ASP A 461 -14.62 -3.47 13.50
N PHE A 462 -15.52 -4.17 12.81
CA PHE A 462 -15.26 -4.74 11.49
C PHE A 462 -15.09 -3.70 10.37
N ASN A 463 -15.50 -2.44 10.61
CA ASN A 463 -15.30 -1.37 9.64
C ASN A 463 -13.86 -0.83 9.67
N LYS A 464 -13.15 -1.02 10.79
CA LYS A 464 -11.75 -0.62 10.95
C LYS A 464 -10.86 -1.80 10.59
N LYS A 465 -10.24 -1.77 9.42
CA LYS A 465 -9.46 -2.90 8.92
C LYS A 465 -8.26 -2.44 8.12
N ILE A 466 -7.17 -3.18 8.27
CA ILE A 466 -5.97 -3.02 7.44
C ILE A 466 -6.00 -4.08 6.36
N LEU A 467 -6.36 -3.68 5.14
CA LEU A 467 -6.41 -4.59 3.99
C LEU A 467 -5.20 -4.47 3.08
N HIS A 468 -4.68 -3.25 2.90
CA HIS A 468 -3.64 -2.96 1.91
C HIS A 468 -2.36 -2.47 2.58
N MET A 469 -1.24 -3.07 2.20
CA MET A 469 0.07 -2.75 2.77
C MET A 469 1.21 -3.08 1.82
N SER A 470 2.33 -2.38 1.97
CA SER A 470 3.58 -2.66 1.27
C SER A 470 4.76 -2.56 2.22
N TRP A 471 5.71 -3.48 2.10
CA TRP A 471 6.98 -3.44 2.81
C TRP A 471 8.08 -2.92 1.88
N HIS A 472 8.97 -2.07 2.38
CA HIS A 472 10.09 -1.53 1.60
C HIS A 472 11.16 -2.61 1.29
N PRO A 473 11.62 -2.75 0.04
CA PRO A 473 12.44 -3.90 -0.38
C PRO A 473 13.80 -4.03 0.33
N PHE A 474 14.34 -2.95 0.91
CA PHE A 474 15.68 -2.95 1.54
C PHE A 474 15.72 -2.42 2.98
N GLU A 475 14.61 -1.91 3.51
CA GLU A 475 14.57 -1.24 4.81
C GLU A 475 13.39 -1.79 5.60
N ASP A 476 13.46 -1.73 6.93
CA ASP A 476 12.33 -2.04 7.81
C ASP A 476 11.36 -0.85 7.87
N SER A 477 10.82 -0.52 6.70
CA SER A 477 9.87 0.56 6.47
C SER A 477 8.61 -0.03 5.84
N ILE A 478 7.44 0.29 6.39
CA ILE A 478 6.15 -0.25 5.94
C ILE A 478 5.19 0.89 5.63
N ALA A 479 4.41 0.73 4.57
CA ALA A 479 3.33 1.61 4.17
C ALA A 479 1.99 0.88 4.31
N ILE A 480 1.02 1.49 4.97
CA ILE A 480 -0.26 0.87 5.31
C ILE A 480 -1.41 1.83 4.98
N ALA A 481 -2.47 1.32 4.36
CA ALA A 481 -3.74 2.02 4.26
C ALA A 481 -4.61 1.69 5.48
N ALA A 482 -4.94 2.69 6.29
CA ALA A 482 -5.79 2.55 7.47
C ALA A 482 -6.97 3.51 7.43
N THR A 483 -8.13 3.13 7.99
CA THR A 483 -9.27 4.04 8.17
C THR A 483 -8.99 5.04 9.29
N ASN A 484 -9.21 6.34 9.02
CA ASN A 484 -8.94 7.44 9.95
C ASN A 484 -10.24 7.95 10.59
N ASN A 485 -10.29 8.07 11.93
CA ASN A 485 -11.34 8.80 12.65
C ASN A 485 -10.75 10.10 13.28
N HIS A 486 -11.45 11.22 13.09
CA HIS A 486 -10.94 12.60 13.03
C HIS A 486 -10.37 13.32 14.28
N SER A 487 -9.53 14.34 14.00
CA SER A 487 -9.29 15.70 14.58
C SER A 487 -8.22 16.07 15.67
N SER A 488 -7.58 17.25 15.39
CA SER A 488 -6.77 18.25 16.15
C SER A 488 -5.20 18.19 16.24
N ILE A 489 -4.47 18.97 15.40
CA ILE A 489 -3.19 19.71 15.67
C ILE A 489 -3.04 20.89 14.66
N PRO A 490 -2.58 22.11 15.05
CA PRO A 490 -2.49 23.28 14.17
C PRO A 490 -1.17 23.33 13.38
N HIS A 491 -1.22 23.61 12.06
CA HIS A 491 -0.29 24.43 11.25
C HIS A 491 -0.44 24.13 9.73
N PRO A 492 -0.17 25.10 8.83
CA PRO A 492 -0.63 25.06 7.46
C PRO A 492 0.47 24.62 6.48
N TRP A 493 0.29 23.49 5.81
CA TRP A 493 0.93 23.17 4.52
C TRP A 493 -0.06 22.35 3.67
N VAL A 494 0.08 22.51 2.35
CA VAL A 494 -0.92 22.37 1.30
C VAL A 494 -1.47 20.94 1.11
N LEU A 495 -2.75 20.91 0.72
CA LEU A 495 -3.77 19.86 0.75
C LEU A 495 -3.71 18.95 -0.49
N ILE A 496 -3.75 17.62 -0.29
CA ILE A 496 -4.19 16.62 -1.28
C ILE A 496 -5.12 15.66 -0.54
N CYS A 497 -6.36 15.55 -1.01
CA CYS A 497 -7.47 14.88 -0.33
C CYS A 497 -7.25 13.36 -0.24
N VAL A 498 -7.39 12.84 0.99
CA VAL A 498 -7.80 11.46 1.24
C VAL A 498 -8.91 11.54 2.28
N HIS A 499 -10.17 11.46 1.84
CA HIS A 499 -11.31 11.32 2.74
C HIS A 499 -11.40 9.87 3.26
N ASP A 500 -11.67 9.73 4.56
CA ASP A 500 -11.87 8.50 5.35
C ASP A 500 -10.69 7.53 5.60
N GLN A 501 -9.60 7.58 4.82
CA GLN A 501 -8.39 6.76 5.07
C GLN A 501 -7.10 7.59 5.17
N ALA A 502 -6.12 7.04 5.87
CA ALA A 502 -4.77 7.55 5.98
C ALA A 502 -3.74 6.56 5.47
N LEU A 503 -2.79 7.04 4.67
CA LEU A 503 -1.56 6.29 4.37
C LEU A 503 -0.57 6.55 5.51
N LEU A 504 -0.21 5.49 6.23
CA LEU A 504 0.71 5.53 7.36
C LEU A 504 2.02 4.90 6.94
N VAL A 505 3.12 5.62 7.11
CA VAL A 505 4.47 5.06 6.97
C VAL A 505 5.11 4.90 8.34
N ILE A 506 5.68 3.73 8.59
CA ILE A 506 6.24 3.33 9.88
C ILE A 506 7.62 2.73 9.63
N ARG A 507 8.62 3.13 10.42
CA ARG A 507 10.01 2.66 10.30
C ARG A 507 10.50 2.04 11.60
N ASN A 508 11.28 0.97 11.49
CA ASN A 508 12.01 0.41 12.61
C ASN A 508 13.36 1.13 12.75
N GLU A 509 13.60 1.80 13.88
CA GLU A 509 14.91 2.41 14.15
C GLU A 509 15.71 1.53 15.13
N PRO A 510 16.96 1.15 14.81
CA PRO A 510 17.84 0.50 15.78
C PRO A 510 18.14 1.48 16.93
N SER A 511 18.03 0.99 18.17
CA SER A 511 18.29 1.80 19.35
C SER A 511 19.78 2.10 19.47
N ILE A 512 20.21 3.28 19.01
CA ILE A 512 21.58 3.76 19.24
C ILE A 512 21.75 4.03 20.73
N ILE A 513 22.50 3.18 21.42
CA ILE A 513 22.97 3.44 22.79
C ILE A 513 24.00 4.57 22.70
N GLY A 514 23.53 5.81 22.91
CA GLY A 514 24.41 6.97 23.06
C GLY A 514 25.23 6.83 24.34
N VAL A 515 26.52 6.51 24.19
CA VAL A 515 27.51 6.74 25.25
C VAL A 515 27.57 8.26 25.48
N LYS A 516 27.07 8.72 26.62
CA LYS A 516 27.20 10.12 27.07
C LYS A 516 28.68 10.45 27.29
N GLY A 517 29.34 10.95 26.26
CA GLY A 517 30.59 11.69 26.36
C GLY A 517 30.31 13.18 26.30
N THR A 518 30.37 13.86 27.44
CA THR A 518 30.19 15.31 27.55
C THR A 518 31.39 16.03 26.92
N ILE A 519 31.19 16.77 25.83
CA ILE A 519 32.14 17.80 25.37
C ILE A 519 31.37 19.13 25.29
N PRO A 520 31.78 20.19 26.01
CA PRO A 520 31.02 21.42 26.09
C PRO A 520 31.38 22.34 24.92
N TYR A 521 30.39 22.73 24.12
CA TYR A 521 30.51 23.91 23.25
C TYR A 521 29.61 25.02 23.79
N LYS A 522 30.23 26.16 24.12
CA LYS A 522 29.60 27.40 24.56
C LYS A 522 28.84 28.03 23.40
N TYR A 523 27.57 28.37 23.63
CA TYR A 523 26.82 29.33 22.83
C TYR A 523 26.93 30.71 23.49
N GLU A 524 27.52 31.69 22.80
CA GLU A 524 27.35 33.11 23.12
C GLU A 524 26.23 33.68 22.24
N GLY A 525 25.11 34.05 22.88
CA GLY A 525 24.03 34.78 22.23
C GLY A 525 24.31 36.28 22.26
N VAL A 526 24.26 36.93 21.09
CA VAL A 526 24.20 38.38 20.97
C VAL A 526 22.79 38.76 20.53
N VAL A 527 22.10 39.51 21.40
CA VAL A 527 20.77 40.07 21.17
C VAL A 527 20.92 41.42 20.46
N TYR A 528 20.25 41.63 19.33
CA TYR A 528 19.92 42.96 18.83
C TYR A 528 18.42 43.07 18.52
N GLY A 529 17.84 44.16 19.00
CA GLY A 529 16.40 44.41 19.08
C GLY A 529 15.75 44.98 17.82
N ASN A 530 14.42 44.90 17.88
CA ASN A 530 13.39 45.43 16.98
C ASN A 530 13.73 46.74 16.24
N LEU A 531 13.47 46.76 14.93
CA LEU A 531 12.97 47.93 14.18
C LEU A 531 12.19 47.48 12.92
N GLY A 532 10.91 47.87 12.84
CA GLY A 532 10.31 48.46 11.63
C GLY A 532 9.70 47.57 10.54
N ASN A 533 8.38 47.71 10.37
CA ASN A 533 7.57 47.35 9.19
C ASN A 533 8.23 47.62 7.83
N SER A 534 8.20 46.64 6.92
CA SER A 534 7.63 46.80 5.57
C SER A 534 7.60 45.46 4.82
N SER A 535 6.53 45.27 4.07
CA SER A 535 6.18 44.11 3.26
C SER A 535 7.03 44.00 2.00
N HIS A 536 7.85 42.95 1.84
CA HIS A 536 8.31 42.39 0.55
C HIS A 536 8.66 40.90 0.73
N TYR A 537 8.06 40.04 -0.08
CA TYR A 537 8.40 38.62 -0.18
C TYR A 537 9.76 38.48 -0.89
N GLY A 538 10.78 38.07 -0.16
CA GLY A 538 12.05 37.58 -0.71
C GLY A 538 12.28 36.16 -0.21
N ALA A 539 12.33 35.19 -1.12
CA ALA A 539 12.68 33.82 -0.79
C ALA A 539 14.16 33.76 -0.38
N MET A 540 14.43 33.39 0.88
CA MET A 540 15.78 33.12 1.38
C MET A 540 16.06 31.63 1.18
N VAL A 541 16.91 31.29 0.21
CA VAL A 541 17.40 29.93 -0.03
C VAL A 541 18.47 29.62 1.01
N LEU A 542 18.18 28.71 1.94
CA LEU A 542 19.19 28.09 2.80
C LEU A 542 19.67 26.81 2.12
N SER A 543 20.80 26.92 1.41
CA SER A 543 21.56 25.78 0.91
C SER A 543 22.42 25.20 2.02
N PHE A 544 22.16 23.96 2.44
CA PHE A 544 23.12 23.19 3.24
C PHE A 544 23.92 22.28 2.31
N SER A 545 25.21 22.61 2.15
CA SER A 545 26.21 21.72 1.55
C SER A 545 26.83 20.90 2.67
N ILE A 546 26.60 19.59 2.66
CA ILE A 546 27.44 18.66 3.44
C ILE A 546 28.49 18.15 2.46
N ALA A 547 29.63 18.82 2.44
CA ALA A 547 30.89 18.27 1.96
C ALA A 547 31.54 17.55 3.14
N GLY A 548 31.90 16.28 2.95
CA GLY A 548 32.57 15.49 3.96
C GLY A 548 33.14 14.23 3.33
N ASP A 549 34.34 14.37 2.78
CA ASP A 549 35.21 13.27 2.36
C ASP A 549 35.42 12.30 3.53
N CYS A 550 35.09 11.02 3.32
CA CYS A 550 35.51 9.94 4.19
C CYS A 550 36.82 9.36 3.62
N GLU A 551 37.96 9.79 4.16
CA GLU A 551 39.18 8.98 4.12
C GLU A 551 39.11 7.90 5.20
N LEU A 552 39.31 6.66 4.74
CA LEU A 552 39.55 5.47 5.55
C LEU A 552 40.84 5.61 6.38
N ILE A 553 40.76 5.32 7.68
CA ILE A 553 41.76 4.52 8.41
C ILE A 553 41.02 3.58 9.37
#